data_AF-J6DQ89-F1
#
_entry.id   AF-J6DQ89-F1
#
_cell.length_a   1.000
_cell.length_b   1.000
_cell.length_c   1.000
_cell.angle_alpha   90.00
_cell.angle_beta   90.00
_cell.angle_gamma   90.00
#
_symmetry.space_group_name_H-M   'P 1'
#
loop_
_entity.id
_entity.type
_entity.pdbx_description
1 polymer ?
#
loop_
_entity_poly.entity_id
_entity_poly.type
_entity_poly.pdbx_seq_one_letter_code
_entity_poly.pdbx_strand_id
1 'polypeptide(L)'
;MATAEQIRTQIEELTADLISVGLCVDQNFPTLKAENNGIKTIGFGNLDDLSITLKNIAYIDVYESLREKRSYNIRLIDGGVLQMLYTFEGDELTKHRLAFFPSPDLLEYQNNSDVYENDEMYGDVIFKNIVTSPVRFDFDRDAFIDYDHPMSHVTFGQYKNCRIPVTGALSPFRFVHFILRAFYNTPFKKFCGDIREHQYSFPLTITASESRHVHVQAGVAAQL
;
A
#
# COMPACT_ATOMS: atom_id res chain seq x y z
N MET A 1 -5.61 -19.74 -2.41
CA MET A 1 -4.68 -18.63 -2.09
C MET A 1 -4.23 -18.01 -3.40
N ALA A 2 -3.91 -16.72 -3.41
CA ALA A 2 -3.47 -16.06 -4.65
C ALA A 2 -2.04 -16.48 -5.01
N THR A 3 -1.79 -16.81 -6.28
CA THR A 3 -0.44 -17.03 -6.81
C THR A 3 0.26 -15.70 -7.11
N ALA A 4 1.58 -15.75 -7.34
CA ALA A 4 2.34 -14.56 -7.73
C ALA A 4 1.78 -13.92 -9.02
N GLU A 5 1.39 -14.72 -10.00
CA GLU A 5 0.80 -14.24 -11.26
C GLU A 5 -0.53 -13.54 -11.01
N GLN A 6 -1.39 -14.09 -10.15
CA GLN A 6 -2.67 -13.47 -9.80
C GLN A 6 -2.48 -12.13 -9.07
N ILE A 7 -1.50 -12.03 -8.16
CA ILE A 7 -1.16 -10.77 -7.49
C ILE A 7 -0.62 -9.75 -8.47
N ARG A 8 0.27 -10.16 -9.38
CA ARG A 8 0.83 -9.26 -10.40
C ARG A 8 -0.27 -8.73 -11.32
N THR A 9 -1.16 -9.60 -11.80
CA THR A 9 -2.32 -9.18 -12.61
C THR A 9 -3.22 -8.24 -11.83
N GLN A 10 -3.54 -8.55 -10.58
CA GLN A 10 -4.36 -7.66 -9.76
C GLN A 10 -3.76 -6.27 -9.59
N ILE A 11 -2.45 -6.14 -9.39
CA ILE A 11 -1.79 -4.82 -9.30
C ILE A 11 -1.93 -4.06 -10.64
N GLU A 12 -1.76 -4.74 -11.77
CA GLU A 12 -1.91 -4.15 -13.11
C GLU A 12 -3.34 -3.66 -13.34
N GLU A 13 -4.31 -4.48 -12.97
CA GLU A 13 -5.74 -4.18 -13.10
C GLU A 13 -6.15 -2.97 -12.24
N LEU A 14 -5.75 -2.95 -10.97
CA LEU A 14 -5.99 -1.81 -10.09
C LEU A 14 -5.31 -0.53 -10.57
N THR A 15 -4.10 -0.65 -11.13
CA THR A 15 -3.40 0.50 -11.73
C THR A 15 -4.19 1.05 -12.91
N ALA A 16 -4.68 0.18 -13.80
CA ALA A 16 -5.50 0.58 -14.94
C ALA A 16 -6.83 1.22 -14.52
N ASP A 17 -7.49 0.68 -13.48
CA ASP A 17 -8.76 1.21 -12.96
C ASP A 17 -8.56 2.61 -12.34
N LEU A 18 -7.50 2.81 -11.56
CA LEU A 18 -7.19 4.13 -10.99
C LEU A 18 -6.86 5.19 -12.06
N ILE A 19 -6.22 4.78 -13.16
CA ILE A 19 -5.99 5.65 -14.32
C ILE A 19 -7.33 6.01 -14.98
N SER A 20 -8.22 5.03 -15.19
CA SER A 20 -9.48 5.25 -15.91
C SER A 20 -10.43 6.21 -15.19
N VAL A 21 -10.44 6.18 -13.86
CA VAL A 21 -11.25 7.09 -13.02
C VAL A 21 -10.54 8.40 -12.68
N GLY A 22 -9.32 8.62 -13.21
CA GLY A 22 -8.56 9.85 -13.04
C GLY A 22 -7.92 10.04 -11.66
N LEU A 23 -7.81 8.99 -10.85
CA LEU A 23 -7.18 9.06 -9.52
C LEU A 23 -5.66 8.84 -9.53
N CYS A 24 -5.08 8.46 -10.67
CA CYS A 24 -3.66 8.23 -10.85
C CYS A 24 -3.06 9.26 -11.82
N VAL A 25 -2.03 9.98 -11.39
CA VAL A 25 -1.31 10.98 -12.21
C VAL A 25 0.04 10.48 -12.73
N ASP A 26 0.58 9.40 -12.15
CA ASP A 26 1.79 8.72 -12.61
C ASP A 26 1.87 7.29 -12.07
N GLN A 27 2.51 6.38 -12.80
CA GLN A 27 2.47 4.96 -12.49
C GLN A 27 3.71 4.21 -12.97
N ASN A 28 4.01 3.09 -12.30
CA ASN A 28 4.85 2.03 -12.81
C ASN A 28 4.10 0.70 -12.67
N PHE A 29 3.83 0.06 -13.81
CA PHE A 29 3.16 -1.24 -13.84
C PHE A 29 3.99 -2.33 -13.15
N PRO A 30 3.34 -3.35 -12.57
CA PRO A 30 4.02 -4.37 -11.80
C PRO A 30 4.87 -5.26 -12.71
N THR A 31 6.08 -5.55 -12.23
CA THR A 31 6.99 -6.55 -12.81
C THR A 31 6.98 -7.82 -11.98
N LEU A 32 7.14 -8.96 -12.63
CA LEU A 32 7.33 -10.27 -12.00
C LEU A 32 8.72 -10.79 -12.40
N LYS A 33 9.60 -11.01 -11.42
CA LYS A 33 10.92 -11.61 -11.63
C LYS A 33 10.95 -12.98 -10.97
N ALA A 34 11.39 -14.00 -11.71
CA ALA A 34 11.59 -15.35 -11.20
C ALA A 34 13.08 -15.63 -11.11
N GLU A 35 13.51 -16.11 -9.95
CA GLU A 35 14.89 -16.53 -9.68
C GLU A 35 15.05 -18.05 -9.85
N ASN A 36 16.28 -18.51 -10.07
CA ASN A 36 16.58 -19.93 -10.30
C ASN A 36 16.26 -20.85 -9.09
N ASN A 37 16.14 -20.27 -7.90
CA ASN A 37 15.79 -20.97 -6.66
C ASN A 37 14.26 -21.12 -6.46
N GLY A 38 13.42 -20.68 -7.40
CA GLY A 38 11.97 -20.74 -7.28
C GLY A 38 11.33 -19.56 -6.55
N ILE A 39 12.12 -18.55 -6.18
CA ILE A 39 11.61 -17.28 -5.63
C ILE A 39 11.03 -16.44 -6.76
N LYS A 40 9.81 -15.93 -6.55
CA LYS A 40 9.16 -14.97 -7.44
C LYS A 40 8.98 -13.64 -6.69
N THR A 41 9.48 -12.55 -7.24
CA THR A 41 9.31 -11.20 -6.68
C THR A 41 8.41 -10.35 -7.58
N ILE A 42 7.49 -9.64 -6.96
CA ILE A 42 6.60 -8.67 -7.60
C ILE A 42 6.95 -7.30 -7.05
N GLY A 43 7.14 -6.35 -7.95
CA GLY A 43 7.37 -4.96 -7.58
C GLY A 43 7.26 -4.04 -8.78
N PHE A 44 7.99 -2.93 -8.76
CA PHE A 44 8.02 -1.93 -9.82
C PHE A 44 9.47 -1.67 -10.23
N GLY A 45 9.69 -1.30 -11.51
CA GLY A 45 10.96 -0.77 -12.01
C GLY A 45 12.24 -1.39 -11.41
N ASN A 46 13.17 -0.53 -10.97
CA ASN A 46 14.32 -0.93 -10.18
C ASN A 46 14.00 -0.80 -8.67
N LEU A 47 14.20 -1.88 -7.91
CA LEU A 47 13.88 -1.98 -6.48
C LEU A 47 15.08 -1.64 -5.57
N ASP A 48 16.28 -1.42 -6.14
CA ASP A 48 17.52 -1.14 -5.40
C ASP A 48 17.42 0.09 -4.48
N ASP A 49 16.44 0.97 -4.73
CA ASP A 49 16.28 2.25 -4.07
C ASP A 49 15.41 2.24 -2.79
N LEU A 50 14.80 1.10 -2.44
CA LEU A 50 13.93 1.00 -1.25
C LEU A 50 14.66 1.21 0.09
N SER A 51 15.98 1.09 0.10
CA SER A 51 16.82 1.29 1.28
C SER A 51 16.72 2.70 1.89
N ILE A 52 16.33 3.70 1.09
CA ILE A 52 16.16 5.08 1.56
C ILE A 52 15.09 5.20 2.65
N THR A 53 14.03 4.38 2.57
CA THR A 53 12.92 4.34 3.54
C THR A 53 13.32 3.79 4.91
N LEU A 54 14.54 3.26 5.03
CA LEU A 54 15.10 2.72 6.27
C LEU A 54 16.17 3.66 6.87
N LYS A 55 16.50 4.77 6.20
CA LYS A 55 17.49 5.74 6.70
C LYS A 55 16.85 6.69 7.70
N ASN A 56 17.63 7.12 8.68
CA ASN A 56 17.23 8.13 9.65
C ASN A 56 17.32 9.54 9.03
N ILE A 57 16.37 9.88 8.17
CA ILE A 57 16.24 11.18 7.48
C ILE A 57 14.80 11.70 7.60
N ALA A 58 14.57 12.97 7.26
CA ALA A 58 13.24 13.56 7.40
C ALA A 58 12.26 12.90 6.43
N TYR A 59 10.98 12.88 6.80
CA TYR A 59 9.94 12.27 5.96
C TYR A 59 9.89 12.87 4.56
N ILE A 60 10.02 14.20 4.46
CA ILE A 60 10.06 14.92 3.18
C ILE A 60 11.18 14.41 2.28
N ASP A 61 12.38 14.16 2.82
CA ASP A 61 13.53 13.64 2.06
C ASP A 61 13.28 12.20 1.58
N VAL A 62 12.62 11.37 2.41
CA VAL A 62 12.20 10.03 2.00
C VAL A 62 11.22 10.12 0.83
N TYR A 63 10.17 10.94 0.98
CA TYR A 63 9.13 11.08 -0.04
C TYR A 63 9.70 11.64 -1.36
N GLU A 64 10.53 12.69 -1.30
CA GLU A 64 11.17 13.26 -2.48
C GLU A 64 12.03 12.23 -3.21
N SER A 65 12.82 11.44 -2.46
CA SER A 65 13.60 10.36 -3.08
C SER A 65 12.71 9.31 -3.76
N LEU A 66 11.58 8.93 -3.15
CA LEU A 66 10.62 8.00 -3.76
C LEU A 66 10.02 8.59 -5.04
N ARG A 67 9.68 9.89 -5.01
CA ARG A 67 9.09 10.64 -6.13
C ARG A 67 10.05 10.73 -7.31
N GLU A 68 11.24 11.27 -7.08
CA GLU A 68 12.27 11.51 -8.12
C GLU A 68 12.70 10.20 -8.79
N LYS A 69 12.88 9.14 -8.00
CA LYS A 69 13.30 7.83 -8.50
C LYS A 69 12.16 6.98 -9.02
N ARG A 70 10.92 7.50 -9.00
CA ARG A 70 9.71 6.77 -9.40
C ARG A 70 9.58 5.42 -8.68
N SER A 71 9.97 5.36 -7.40
CA SER A 71 9.97 4.13 -6.61
C SER A 71 8.57 3.86 -6.02
N TYR A 72 7.58 3.65 -6.88
CA TYR A 72 6.19 3.39 -6.51
C TYR A 72 5.42 2.71 -7.65
N ASN A 73 4.27 2.12 -7.34
CA ASN A 73 3.34 1.64 -8.35
C ASN A 73 2.43 2.75 -8.88
N ILE A 74 1.88 3.57 -7.98
CA ILE A 74 0.88 4.60 -8.30
C ILE A 74 1.24 5.88 -7.54
N ARG A 75 1.13 7.02 -8.21
CA ARG A 75 1.07 8.36 -7.61
C ARG A 75 -0.33 8.91 -7.84
N LEU A 76 -0.99 9.24 -6.74
CA LEU A 76 -2.35 9.73 -6.67
C LEU A 76 -2.39 11.23 -7.00
N ILE A 77 -3.60 11.72 -7.29
CA ILE A 77 -3.86 13.09 -7.73
C ILE A 77 -3.31 14.19 -6.82
N ASP A 78 -3.14 13.91 -5.53
CA ASP A 78 -2.60 14.83 -4.51
C ASP A 78 -1.09 14.62 -4.27
N GLY A 79 -0.44 13.78 -5.07
CA GLY A 79 0.95 13.39 -4.93
C GLY A 79 1.16 12.15 -4.05
N GLY A 80 0.17 11.68 -3.30
CA GLY A 80 0.33 10.49 -2.44
C GLY A 80 0.80 9.26 -3.24
N VAL A 81 1.80 8.52 -2.75
CA VAL A 81 2.36 7.37 -3.48
C VAL A 81 2.03 6.02 -2.82
N LEU A 82 1.72 5.03 -3.66
CA LEU A 82 1.43 3.65 -3.27
C LEU A 82 2.55 2.71 -3.73
N GLN A 83 3.03 1.86 -2.82
CA GLN A 83 3.95 0.77 -3.09
C GLN A 83 3.29 -0.57 -2.79
N MET A 84 3.49 -1.54 -3.67
CA MET A 84 2.99 -2.90 -3.55
C MET A 84 4.08 -3.87 -3.99
N LEU A 85 4.72 -4.49 -3.00
CA LEU A 85 5.82 -5.42 -3.18
C LEU A 85 5.46 -6.76 -2.57
N TYR A 86 5.71 -7.85 -3.28
CA TYR A 86 5.44 -9.21 -2.81
C TYR A 86 6.59 -10.15 -3.16
N THR A 87 6.82 -11.14 -2.31
CA THR A 87 7.76 -12.24 -2.55
C THR A 87 7.06 -13.55 -2.27
N PHE A 88 7.22 -14.49 -3.21
CA PHE A 88 6.70 -15.84 -3.15
C PHE A 88 7.85 -16.85 -3.25
N GLU A 89 7.69 -17.97 -2.56
CA GLU A 89 8.50 -19.17 -2.74
C GLU A 89 7.55 -20.27 -3.24
N GLY A 90 7.68 -20.66 -4.51
CA GLY A 90 6.63 -21.44 -5.18
C GLY A 90 5.30 -20.67 -5.24
N ASP A 91 4.26 -21.23 -4.62
CA ASP A 91 2.92 -20.62 -4.50
C ASP A 91 2.64 -20.03 -3.11
N GLU A 92 3.62 -20.08 -2.19
CA GLU A 92 3.47 -19.53 -0.84
C GLU A 92 3.96 -18.10 -0.77
N LEU A 93 3.14 -17.21 -0.22
CA LEU A 93 3.56 -15.86 0.13
C LEU A 93 4.57 -15.92 1.28
N THR A 94 5.75 -15.36 1.09
CA THR A 94 6.78 -15.27 2.15
C THR A 94 6.93 -13.87 2.71
N LYS A 95 6.72 -12.86 1.87
CA LYS A 95 6.88 -11.45 2.25
C LYS A 95 5.97 -10.53 1.45
N HIS A 96 5.46 -9.47 2.07
CA HIS A 96 4.97 -8.31 1.33
C HIS A 96 5.27 -7.00 2.05
N ARG A 97 5.31 -5.91 1.28
CA ARG A 97 5.36 -4.54 1.78
C ARG A 97 4.38 -3.70 0.98
N LEU A 98 3.36 -3.19 1.67
CA LEU A 98 2.32 -2.35 1.10
C LEU A 98 2.36 -1.01 1.80
N ALA A 99 2.74 0.05 1.10
CA ALA A 99 2.98 1.36 1.72
C ALA A 99 2.20 2.46 1.02
N PHE A 100 1.60 3.34 1.82
CA PHE A 100 1.05 4.61 1.39
C PHE A 100 1.87 5.72 2.03
N PHE A 101 2.45 6.58 1.19
CA PHE A 101 3.17 7.76 1.61
C PHE A 101 2.40 9.00 1.11
N PRO A 102 1.60 9.65 1.97
CA PRO A 102 0.89 10.87 1.60
C PRO A 102 1.87 11.99 1.22
N SER A 103 1.54 12.86 0.28
CA SER A 103 2.44 14.00 -0.04
C SER A 103 2.73 14.84 1.22
N PRO A 104 4.00 15.10 1.59
CA PRO A 104 4.36 15.84 2.81
C PRO A 104 3.98 17.31 2.74
N ASP A 105 3.84 17.83 1.52
CA ASP A 105 3.35 19.16 1.25
C ASP A 105 2.23 19.09 0.21
N LEU A 106 1.40 20.12 0.26
CA LEU A 106 0.37 20.38 -0.70
C LEU A 106 0.93 21.21 -1.86
N LEU A 107 2.21 21.06 -2.25
CA LEU A 107 2.83 21.91 -3.30
C LEU A 107 2.00 21.95 -4.58
N GLU A 108 1.46 20.82 -5.02
CA GLU A 108 0.57 20.77 -6.19
C GLU A 108 -0.71 21.60 -5.98
N TYR A 109 -1.32 21.52 -4.78
CA TYR A 109 -2.44 22.37 -4.38
C TYR A 109 -2.03 23.84 -4.23
N GLN A 110 -0.88 24.17 -3.65
CA GLN A 110 -0.42 25.55 -3.47
C GLN A 110 -0.19 26.24 -4.82
N ASN A 111 0.30 25.48 -5.81
CA ASN A 111 0.53 25.97 -7.15
C ASN A 111 -0.76 26.03 -8.01
N ASN A 112 -1.80 25.25 -7.66
CA ASN A 112 -3.04 25.14 -8.45
C ASN A 112 -4.31 25.22 -7.58
N SER A 113 -4.31 26.03 -6.53
CA SER A 113 -5.34 25.99 -5.46
C SER A 113 -6.77 26.10 -5.99
N ASP A 114 -7.01 26.94 -7.01
CA ASP A 114 -8.31 27.10 -7.65
C ASP A 114 -8.85 25.80 -8.27
N VAL A 115 -7.98 24.93 -8.79
CA VAL A 115 -8.38 23.63 -9.37
C VAL A 115 -8.77 22.65 -8.27
N TYR A 116 -8.00 22.63 -7.18
CA TYR A 116 -8.17 21.66 -6.10
C TYR A 116 -9.33 22.03 -5.16
N GLU A 117 -9.60 23.31 -4.92
CA GLU A 117 -10.71 23.76 -4.06
C GLU A 117 -12.08 23.55 -4.71
N ASN A 118 -12.13 23.53 -6.05
CA ASN A 118 -13.36 23.38 -6.81
C ASN A 118 -13.59 21.95 -7.32
N ASP A 119 -12.61 21.06 -7.20
CA ASP A 119 -12.71 19.66 -7.61
C ASP A 119 -12.89 18.74 -6.39
N GLU A 120 -14.08 18.13 -6.31
CA GLU A 120 -14.49 17.20 -5.25
C GLU A 120 -13.52 16.03 -5.05
N MET A 121 -12.69 15.69 -6.05
CA MET A 121 -11.70 14.63 -5.94
C MET A 121 -10.66 14.87 -4.85
N TYR A 122 -10.38 16.13 -4.51
CA TYR A 122 -9.32 16.53 -3.59
C TYR A 122 -9.83 16.84 -2.18
N GLY A 123 -11.15 16.86 -1.97
CA GLY A 123 -11.76 17.39 -0.76
C GLY A 123 -11.24 16.77 0.53
N ASP A 124 -10.84 15.50 0.53
CA ASP A 124 -10.42 14.79 1.76
C ASP A 124 -8.94 14.99 2.13
N VAL A 125 -8.11 15.53 1.22
CA VAL A 125 -6.64 15.55 1.37
C VAL A 125 -6.02 16.94 1.41
N ILE A 126 -6.82 18.00 1.18
CA ILE A 126 -6.33 19.39 1.09
C ILE A 126 -6.48 20.21 2.38
N PHE A 127 -7.06 19.64 3.45
CA PHE A 127 -7.24 20.40 4.68
C PHE A 127 -5.92 20.62 5.43
N LYS A 128 -5.63 21.88 5.78
CA LYS A 128 -4.37 22.31 6.42
C LYS A 128 -4.09 21.68 7.79
N ASN A 129 -5.08 21.08 8.44
CA ASN A 129 -4.95 20.40 9.73
C ASN A 129 -4.69 18.88 9.60
N ILE A 130 -4.58 18.35 8.39
CA ILE A 130 -4.24 16.94 8.16
C ILE A 130 -2.75 16.73 8.48
N VAL A 131 -2.48 15.77 9.35
CA VAL A 131 -1.11 15.31 9.63
C VAL A 131 -0.81 14.12 8.73
N THR A 132 0.08 14.31 7.76
CA THR A 132 0.47 13.27 6.81
C THR A 132 1.40 12.27 7.47
N SER A 133 0.90 11.06 7.70
CA SER A 133 1.69 9.96 8.25
C SER A 133 1.68 8.77 7.29
N PRO A 134 2.85 8.23 6.92
CA PRO A 134 2.91 7.00 6.15
C PRO A 134 2.13 5.88 6.82
N VAL A 135 1.46 5.05 6.03
CA VAL A 135 0.83 3.82 6.50
C VAL A 135 1.47 2.66 5.76
N ARG A 136 1.89 1.63 6.49
CA ARG A 136 2.55 0.47 5.88
C ARG A 136 2.05 -0.82 6.48
N PHE A 137 1.65 -1.75 5.62
CA PHE A 137 1.37 -3.13 5.98
C PHE A 137 2.54 -3.99 5.55
N ASP A 138 3.17 -4.65 6.52
CA ASP A 138 4.25 -5.59 6.29
C ASP A 138 3.76 -7.01 6.57
N PHE A 139 4.25 -7.94 5.76
CA PHE A 139 4.17 -9.37 6.02
C PHE A 139 5.56 -9.96 5.84
N ASP A 140 6.04 -10.73 6.81
CA ASP A 140 7.34 -11.39 6.74
C ASP A 140 7.31 -12.64 7.61
N ARG A 141 7.26 -13.81 6.96
CA ARG A 141 7.21 -15.11 7.65
C ARG A 141 8.51 -15.41 8.40
N ASP A 142 9.64 -14.95 7.87
CA ASP A 142 10.98 -15.33 8.34
C ASP A 142 11.44 -14.41 9.48
N ALA A 143 10.93 -13.18 9.54
CA ALA A 143 11.17 -12.24 10.62
C ALA A 143 10.21 -12.41 11.82
N PHE A 144 9.31 -13.41 11.79
CA PHE A 144 8.29 -13.58 12.82
C PHE A 144 8.88 -13.89 14.20
N ILE A 145 8.51 -13.08 15.18
CA ILE A 145 8.75 -13.31 16.60
C ILE A 145 7.45 -12.99 17.30
N ASP A 146 6.80 -13.99 17.92
CA ASP A 146 5.50 -13.80 18.56
C ASP A 146 5.54 -12.58 19.48
N TYR A 147 4.53 -11.71 19.35
CA TYR A 147 4.37 -10.46 20.10
C TYR A 147 5.37 -9.32 19.80
N ASP A 148 6.61 -9.60 19.38
CA ASP A 148 7.64 -8.57 19.11
C ASP A 148 7.69 -8.14 17.63
N HIS A 149 7.54 -9.12 16.73
CA HIS A 149 7.50 -8.91 15.30
C HIS A 149 6.41 -9.79 14.68
N PRO A 150 5.13 -9.34 14.73
CA PRO A 150 4.02 -10.09 14.15
C PRO A 150 4.27 -10.42 12.68
N MET A 151 3.83 -11.61 12.26
CA MET A 151 4.03 -12.07 10.88
C MET A 151 3.35 -11.13 9.88
N SER A 152 2.20 -10.56 10.26
CA SER A 152 1.57 -9.45 9.56
C SER A 152 1.29 -8.32 10.53
N HIS A 153 1.66 -7.09 10.17
CA HIS A 153 1.40 -5.91 10.99
C HIS A 153 1.23 -4.65 10.16
N VAL A 154 0.57 -3.66 10.75
CA VAL A 154 0.49 -2.29 10.23
C VAL A 154 1.33 -1.35 11.10
N THR A 155 2.03 -0.43 10.43
CA THR A 155 2.78 0.66 11.05
C THR A 155 2.19 2.00 10.59
N PHE A 156 2.03 2.94 11.52
CA PHE A 156 1.70 4.33 11.22
C PHE A 156 2.93 5.20 11.49
N GLY A 157 3.27 6.08 10.55
CA GLY A 157 4.53 6.82 10.59
C GLY A 157 5.75 5.90 10.41
N GLN A 158 6.89 6.32 10.95
CA GLN A 158 8.14 5.54 10.92
C GLN A 158 8.62 5.17 12.33
N TYR A 159 7.67 4.97 13.27
CA TYR A 159 8.01 4.54 14.62
C TYR A 159 8.50 3.09 14.63
N LYS A 160 9.72 2.86 15.10
CA LYS A 160 10.38 1.54 15.13
C LYS A 160 9.53 0.42 15.74
N ASN A 161 8.77 0.73 16.79
CA ASN A 161 8.01 -0.24 17.57
C ASN A 161 6.49 -0.17 17.33
N CYS A 162 6.02 0.68 16.40
CA CYS A 162 4.59 0.73 16.06
C CYS A 162 4.29 -0.42 15.09
N ARG A 163 4.05 -1.61 15.65
CA ARG A 163 3.67 -2.82 14.92
C ARG A 163 2.35 -3.32 15.47
N ILE A 164 1.24 -2.85 14.91
CA ILE A 164 -0.08 -3.32 15.33
C ILE A 164 -0.36 -4.61 14.55
N PRO A 165 -0.59 -5.76 15.22
CA PRO A 165 -0.84 -7.02 14.52
C PRO A 165 -2.01 -6.92 13.56
N VAL A 166 -1.87 -7.59 12.42
CA VAL A 166 -2.92 -7.74 11.41
C VAL A 166 -3.26 -9.21 11.31
N THR A 167 -4.54 -9.54 11.14
CA THR A 167 -5.01 -10.94 11.16
C THR A 167 -4.36 -11.85 10.12
N GLY A 168 -3.84 -11.28 9.03
CA GLY A 168 -3.08 -11.96 7.98
C GLY A 168 -2.63 -10.98 6.90
N ALA A 169 -1.87 -11.47 5.91
CA ALA A 169 -1.42 -10.68 4.77
C ALA A 169 -2.58 -10.05 3.96
N LEU A 170 -2.27 -8.95 3.25
CA LEU A 170 -3.23 -8.23 2.42
C LEU A 170 -3.00 -8.49 0.92
N SER A 171 -4.09 -8.67 0.19
CA SER A 171 -4.08 -8.57 -1.27
C SER A 171 -3.99 -7.11 -1.71
N PRO A 172 -3.45 -6.84 -2.91
CA PRO A 172 -3.40 -5.49 -3.47
C PRO A 172 -4.74 -4.76 -3.42
N PHE A 173 -5.83 -5.44 -3.78
CA PHE A 173 -7.19 -4.87 -3.78
C PHE A 173 -7.58 -4.38 -2.38
N ARG A 174 -7.36 -5.18 -1.33
CA ARG A 174 -7.72 -4.79 0.04
C ARG A 174 -6.93 -3.58 0.51
N PHE A 175 -5.65 -3.51 0.15
CA PHE A 175 -4.81 -2.37 0.48
C PHE A 175 -5.29 -1.11 -0.24
N VAL A 176 -5.44 -1.14 -1.57
CA VAL A 176 -5.92 0.00 -2.37
C VAL A 176 -7.31 0.43 -1.91
N HIS A 177 -8.23 -0.51 -1.71
CA HIS A 177 -9.58 -0.24 -1.23
C HIS A 177 -9.57 0.40 0.16
N PHE A 178 -8.70 -0.04 1.08
CA PHE A 178 -8.51 0.62 2.38
C PHE A 178 -8.04 2.06 2.21
N ILE A 179 -7.03 2.29 1.37
CA ILE A 179 -6.49 3.64 1.15
C ILE A 179 -7.57 4.56 0.58
N LEU A 180 -8.26 4.14 -0.46
CA LEU A 180 -9.32 4.95 -1.06
C LEU A 180 -10.45 5.22 -0.08
N ARG A 181 -10.97 4.18 0.59
CA ARG A 181 -12.07 4.34 1.53
C ARG A 181 -11.74 5.26 2.70
N ALA A 182 -10.51 5.18 3.23
CA ALA A 182 -10.10 5.87 4.45
C ALA A 182 -9.52 7.28 4.21
N PHE A 183 -8.79 7.50 3.11
CA PHE A 183 -8.07 8.75 2.84
C PHE A 183 -8.63 9.52 1.64
N TYR A 184 -9.33 8.85 0.71
CA TYR A 184 -9.90 9.45 -0.50
C TYR A 184 -11.39 9.11 -0.57
N ASN A 185 -12.14 9.40 0.51
CA ASN A 185 -13.50 8.90 0.71
C ASN A 185 -14.52 9.43 -0.30
N THR A 186 -14.40 10.70 -0.67
CA THR A 186 -15.24 11.40 -1.63
C THR A 186 -15.09 10.78 -3.03
N PRO A 187 -13.88 10.66 -3.61
CA PRO A 187 -13.71 9.95 -4.87
C PRO A 187 -14.03 8.45 -4.75
N PHE A 188 -13.74 7.81 -3.60
CA PHE A 188 -14.12 6.42 -3.37
C PHE A 188 -15.63 6.20 -3.51
N LYS A 189 -16.46 7.02 -2.86
CA LYS A 189 -17.94 6.91 -2.97
C LYS A 189 -18.44 7.09 -4.40
N LYS A 190 -17.71 7.86 -5.21
CA LYS A 190 -18.08 8.15 -6.59
C LYS A 190 -17.68 7.03 -7.56
N PHE A 191 -16.52 6.41 -7.34
CA PHE A 191 -15.90 5.49 -8.31
C PHE A 191 -15.68 4.06 -7.81
N CYS A 192 -16.08 3.72 -6.58
CA CYS A 192 -15.85 2.36 -6.05
C CYS A 192 -16.46 1.27 -6.93
N GLY A 193 -17.55 1.56 -7.65
CA GLY A 193 -18.18 0.62 -8.59
C GLY A 193 -17.41 0.42 -9.91
N ASP A 194 -16.49 1.35 -10.23
CA ASP A 194 -15.66 1.31 -11.45
C ASP A 194 -14.29 0.64 -11.20
N ILE A 195 -13.95 0.38 -9.93
CA ILE A 195 -12.74 -0.35 -9.54
C ILE A 195 -13.08 -1.83 -9.40
N ARG A 196 -12.35 -2.69 -10.11
CA ARG A 196 -12.59 -4.13 -10.09
C ARG A 196 -12.43 -4.70 -8.69
N GLU A 197 -13.45 -5.41 -8.23
CA GLU A 197 -13.37 -6.18 -7.01
C GLU A 197 -12.55 -7.44 -7.19
N HIS A 198 -11.81 -7.81 -6.15
CA HIS A 198 -11.11 -9.06 -6.10
C HIS A 198 -11.31 -9.78 -4.77
N GLN A 199 -11.56 -11.10 -4.87
CA GLN A 199 -11.91 -11.92 -3.71
C GLN A 199 -10.71 -12.65 -3.09
N TYR A 200 -9.49 -12.41 -3.59
CA TYR A 200 -8.31 -13.05 -3.05
C TYR A 200 -8.05 -12.64 -1.59
N SER A 201 -7.81 -13.66 -0.77
CA SER A 201 -7.38 -13.51 0.62
C SER A 201 -6.20 -14.42 0.90
N PHE A 202 -5.39 -14.02 1.86
CA PHE A 202 -4.36 -14.86 2.45
C PHE A 202 -4.88 -15.52 3.74
N PRO A 203 -4.28 -16.65 4.17
CA PRO A 203 -4.62 -17.28 5.43
C PRO A 203 -4.41 -16.35 6.62
N LEU A 204 -5.10 -16.66 7.72
CA LEU A 204 -4.86 -15.99 8.99
C LEU A 204 -3.49 -16.42 9.52
N THR A 205 -2.72 -15.44 10.02
CA THR A 205 -1.39 -15.66 10.61
C THR A 205 -1.26 -15.07 12.01
N ILE A 206 -2.30 -14.37 12.49
CA ILE A 206 -2.33 -13.83 13.84
C ILE A 206 -2.32 -14.95 14.89
N THR A 207 -1.55 -14.75 15.95
CA THR A 207 -1.46 -15.72 17.03
C THR A 207 -2.54 -15.54 18.10
N ALA A 208 -2.66 -16.54 18.98
CA ALA A 208 -3.53 -16.44 20.15
C ALA A 208 -3.07 -15.35 21.14
N SER A 209 -1.79 -14.98 21.15
CA SER A 209 -1.28 -13.92 22.03
C SER A 209 -1.55 -12.54 21.44
N GLU A 210 -1.35 -12.37 20.14
CA GLU A 210 -1.66 -11.14 19.38
C GLU A 210 -3.15 -10.81 19.39
N SER A 211 -4.02 -11.81 19.22
CA SER A 211 -5.49 -11.62 19.19
C SER A 211 -6.11 -11.17 20.52
N ARG A 212 -5.36 -11.23 21.64
CA ARG A 212 -5.78 -10.70 22.95
C ARG A 212 -5.61 -9.19 23.09
N HIS A 213 -4.94 -8.55 22.14
CA HIS A 213 -4.65 -7.12 22.15
C HIS A 213 -5.30 -6.42 20.96
N VAL A 214 -5.11 -5.09 20.86
CA VAL A 214 -5.55 -4.31 19.71
C VAL A 214 -4.86 -4.86 18.45
N HIS A 215 -5.69 -5.26 17.49
CA HIS A 215 -5.25 -5.78 16.20
C HIS A 215 -6.20 -5.30 15.11
N VAL A 216 -5.76 -5.41 13.85
CA VAL A 216 -6.54 -5.05 12.66
C VAL A 216 -6.96 -6.32 11.93
N GLN A 217 -8.24 -6.43 11.62
CA GLN A 217 -8.74 -7.52 10.79
C GLN A 217 -8.50 -7.21 9.31
N ALA A 218 -7.53 -7.90 8.70
CA ALA A 218 -7.47 -8.02 7.25
C ALA A 218 -8.68 -8.87 6.84
N GLY A 219 -9.73 -8.21 6.33
CA GLY A 219 -11.08 -8.77 6.13
C GLY A 219 -11.06 -10.22 5.65
N VAL A 220 -11.97 -11.07 6.08
CA VAL A 220 -12.02 -12.46 5.58
C VAL A 220 -12.92 -12.49 4.35
N ALA A 221 -12.65 -13.34 3.36
CA ALA A 221 -13.73 -13.69 2.44
C ALA A 221 -14.85 -14.26 3.33
N ALA A 222 -16.03 -13.65 3.29
CA ALA A 222 -17.15 -14.14 4.10
C ALA A 222 -17.33 -15.62 3.79
N GLN A 223 -17.19 -16.48 4.80
CA GLN A 223 -17.81 -17.80 4.73
C GLN A 223 -19.31 -17.53 4.80
N LEU A 224 -19.94 -17.40 3.62
CA LEU A 224 -21.39 -17.51 3.49
C LEU A 224 -21.80 -18.97 3.70
#